data_AF-A0AA88TPE0-F1
#
_entry.id   AF-A0AA88TPE0-F1
#
_cell.length_a   1.000
_cell.length_b   1.000
_cell.length_c   1.000
_cell.angle_alpha   90.00
_cell.angle_beta   90.00
_cell.angle_gamma   90.00
#
_symmetry.space_group_name_H-M   'P 1'
#
loop_
_entity.id
_entity.type
_entity.pdbx_description
1 polymer ?
#
loop_
_entity_poly.entity_id
_entity_poly.type
_entity_poly.pdbx_seq_one_letter_code
_entity_poly.pdbx_strand_id
1 'polypeptide(L)'
;MLQAREVHGKTAVGRFTLINTNQSRALNCFNIENSTLSQASADKKSQFEATWEAPANSSLDDIQFFVTFVRSYTAFWTMVSSSTVWSIGNQSVTSTSPNKTTSTTIKPPAASQQTSSLPNSSCKQWLSVILRALILHSLLLLINL
;
A
#
# COMPACT_ATOMS: atom_id res chain seq x y z
N MET A 1 -3.82 3.50 0.24
CA MET A 1 -2.44 3.79 0.63
C MET A 1 -1.66 2.48 0.62
N LEU A 2 -0.53 2.41 -0.10
CA LEU A 2 0.39 1.27 -0.10
C LEU A 2 1.75 1.75 0.43
N GLN A 3 2.36 0.96 1.31
CA GLN A 3 3.70 1.18 1.86
C GLN A 3 4.45 -0.15 1.97
N ALA A 4 5.77 -0.14 1.81
CA ALA A 4 6.64 -1.25 2.20
C ALA A 4 7.27 -0.92 3.56
N ARG A 5 7.31 -1.88 4.48
CA ARG A 5 7.92 -1.73 5.81
C ARG A 5 8.70 -2.98 6.13
N GLU A 6 9.74 -2.86 6.95
CA GLU A 6 10.35 -4.02 7.59
C GLU A 6 9.31 -4.73 8.48
N VAL A 7 9.38 -6.05 8.61
CA VAL A 7 8.43 -6.87 9.39
C VAL A 7 8.31 -6.36 10.83
N HIS A 8 9.42 -5.91 11.41
CA HIS A 8 9.47 -5.34 12.76
C HIS A 8 9.51 -3.80 12.76
N GLY A 9 9.46 -3.19 11.58
CA GLY A 9 9.57 -1.75 11.36
C GLY A 9 8.22 -1.04 11.35
N LYS A 10 8.23 0.24 11.71
CA LYS A 10 7.04 1.13 11.66
C LYS A 10 7.13 2.17 10.54
N THR A 11 8.30 2.30 9.93
CA THR A 11 8.61 3.33 8.95
C THR A 11 8.59 2.74 7.54
N ALA A 12 8.14 3.53 6.55
CA ALA A 12 8.20 3.11 5.16
C ALA A 12 9.65 2.96 4.69
N VAL A 13 9.93 1.98 3.85
CA VAL A 13 11.25 1.74 3.25
C VAL A 13 11.17 1.60 1.74
N GLY A 14 12.26 1.96 1.07
CA GLY A 14 12.36 1.92 -0.38
C GLY A 14 11.49 2.96 -1.07
N ARG A 15 11.39 2.82 -2.39
CA ARG A 15 10.73 3.79 -3.26
C ARG A 15 9.83 3.10 -4.28
N PHE A 16 8.69 3.71 -4.56
CA PHE A 16 7.79 3.24 -5.60
C PHE A 16 7.93 4.04 -6.89
N THR A 17 7.83 3.34 -8.01
CA THR A 17 7.67 3.91 -9.35
C THR A 17 6.29 3.54 -9.87
N LEU A 18 5.53 4.57 -10.29
CA LEU A 18 4.17 4.40 -10.80
C LEU A 18 4.20 3.79 -12.21
N ILE A 19 3.38 2.76 -12.42
CA ILE A 19 3.10 2.23 -13.77
C ILE A 19 1.99 3.07 -14.44
N ASN A 20 0.95 3.44 -13.68
CA ASN A 20 -0.15 4.25 -14.18
C ASN A 20 -0.49 5.43 -13.24
N THR A 21 -0.17 6.64 -13.68
CA THR A 21 -0.38 7.89 -12.92
C THR A 21 -1.84 8.33 -12.82
N ASN A 22 -2.74 7.76 -13.64
CA ASN A 22 -4.18 7.99 -13.54
C ASN A 22 -4.82 7.17 -12.41
N GLN A 23 -4.19 6.09 -11.97
CA GLN A 23 -4.72 5.23 -10.91
C GLN A 23 -4.17 5.59 -9.54
N SER A 24 -2.88 5.95 -9.48
CA SER A 24 -2.13 6.14 -8.24
C SER A 24 -1.25 7.38 -8.28
N ARG A 25 -0.90 7.89 -7.10
CA ARG A 25 0.04 9.00 -6.89
C ARG A 25 1.08 8.57 -5.88
N ALA A 26 2.32 8.97 -6.10
CA ALA A 26 3.40 8.75 -5.15
C ALA A 26 3.45 9.91 -4.16
N LEU A 27 3.74 9.60 -2.90
CA LEU A 27 3.84 10.53 -1.80
C LEU A 27 5.19 10.34 -1.09
N ASN A 28 5.76 11.46 -0.66
CA ASN A 28 6.99 11.48 0.11
C ASN A 28 6.63 11.41 1.60
N CYS A 29 6.88 10.26 2.21
CA CYS A 29 6.70 10.07 3.65
C CYS A 29 8.07 9.76 4.29
N PHE A 30 8.28 10.20 5.54
CA PHE A 30 9.52 9.97 6.30
C PHE A 30 10.80 10.48 5.63
N ASN A 31 10.72 11.57 4.87
CA ASN A 31 11.84 12.11 4.07
C ASN A 31 12.41 11.12 3.04
N ILE A 32 11.63 10.11 2.67
CA ILE A 32 11.95 9.17 1.60
C ILE A 32 11.05 9.54 0.42
N GLU A 33 11.67 9.80 -0.73
CA GLU A 33 10.95 10.12 -1.96
C GLU A 33 10.10 8.93 -2.40
N ASN A 34 8.87 9.18 -2.85
CA ASN A 34 7.92 8.20 -3.38
C ASN A 34 7.79 6.93 -2.51
N SER A 35 7.92 7.06 -1.19
CA SER A 35 7.91 5.93 -0.24
C SER A 35 6.52 5.36 0.03
N THR A 36 5.48 6.02 -0.47
CA THR A 36 4.08 5.64 -0.28
C THR A 36 3.28 5.90 -1.53
N LEU A 37 2.34 5.01 -1.87
CA LEU A 37 1.36 5.25 -2.93
C LEU A 37 -0.02 5.56 -2.35
N SER A 38 -0.69 6.56 -2.90
CA SER A 38 -2.10 6.85 -2.67
C SER A 38 -2.90 6.71 -3.97
N GLN A 39 -4.22 6.74 -3.85
CA GLN A 39 -5.10 6.76 -5.01
C GLN A 39 -5.05 8.14 -5.70
N ALA A 40 -5.16 8.16 -7.03
CA ALA A 40 -5.22 9.40 -7.81
C ALA A 40 -6.63 10.00 -7.91
N SER A 41 -7.66 9.17 -7.83
CA SER A 41 -9.08 9.56 -7.92
C SER A 41 -9.94 8.70 -6.99
N ALA A 42 -11.15 9.15 -6.65
CA ALA A 42 -12.08 8.40 -5.81
C ALA A 42 -12.73 7.20 -6.52
N ASP A 43 -12.47 7.00 -7.81
CA ASP A 43 -13.10 5.93 -8.60
C ASP A 43 -12.78 4.55 -8.02
N LYS A 44 -13.77 3.65 -8.05
CA LYS A 44 -13.59 2.26 -7.64
C LYS A 44 -12.52 1.59 -8.52
N LYS A 45 -11.56 0.92 -7.88
CA LYS A 45 -10.45 0.23 -8.55
C LYS A 45 -10.41 -1.23 -8.09
N SER A 46 -10.33 -2.16 -9.05
CA SER A 46 -10.16 -3.60 -8.78
C SER A 46 -8.70 -4.03 -8.76
N GLN A 47 -7.84 -3.30 -9.47
CA GLN A 47 -6.42 -3.58 -9.61
C GLN A 47 -5.64 -2.26 -9.68
N PHE A 48 -4.41 -2.29 -9.20
CA PHE A 48 -3.41 -1.26 -9.43
C PHE A 48 -2.04 -1.94 -9.47
N GLU A 49 -1.08 -1.30 -10.14
CA GLU A 49 0.27 -1.84 -10.30
C GLU A 49 1.31 -0.76 -10.06
N ALA A 50 2.44 -1.16 -9.49
CA ALA A 50 3.60 -0.31 -9.27
C ALA A 50 4.87 -1.16 -9.17
N THR A 51 6.01 -0.55 -9.46
CA THR A 51 7.32 -1.13 -9.18
C THR A 51 7.82 -0.62 -7.83
N TRP A 52 8.44 -1.48 -7.04
CA TRP A 52 9.11 -1.11 -5.80
C TRP A 52 10.61 -1.37 -5.90
N GLU A 53 11.39 -0.37 -5.48
CA GLU A 53 12.84 -0.40 -5.43
C GLU A 53 13.27 -0.46 -3.96
N ALA A 54 14.02 -1.51 -3.61
CA ALA A 54 14.61 -1.67 -2.29
C ALA A 54 15.65 -0.56 -2.04
N PRO A 55 15.74 -0.02 -0.81
CA PRO A 55 16.77 0.97 -0.52
C PRO A 55 18.18 0.34 -0.58
N ALA A 56 19.19 1.17 -0.83
CA ALA A 56 20.56 0.70 -1.05
C ALA A 56 21.29 0.23 0.25
N ASN A 57 20.62 0.25 1.40
CA ASN A 57 21.21 -0.15 2.68
C ASN A 57 21.32 -1.68 2.77
N SER A 58 22.53 -2.16 3.05
CA SER A 58 22.86 -3.59 3.17
C SER A 58 22.27 -4.29 4.40
N SER A 59 21.52 -3.58 5.24
CA SER A 59 20.95 -4.08 6.51
C SER A 59 19.42 -4.10 6.52
N LEU A 60 18.79 -4.10 5.35
CA LEU A 60 17.34 -4.29 5.24
C LEU A 60 16.94 -5.64 5.84
N ASP A 61 16.08 -5.57 6.86
CA ASP A 61 15.35 -6.73 7.36
C ASP A 61 14.31 -7.18 6.31
N ASP A 62 13.67 -8.31 6.57
CA ASP A 62 12.57 -8.84 5.80
C ASP A 62 11.45 -7.79 5.63
N ILE A 63 10.88 -7.72 4.42
CA ILE A 63 9.93 -6.68 4.04
C ILE A 63 8.51 -7.23 3.92
N GLN A 64 7.54 -6.42 4.32
CA GLN A 64 6.12 -6.66 4.07
C GLN A 64 5.46 -5.42 3.49
N PHE A 65 4.56 -5.62 2.52
CA PHE A 65 3.77 -4.55 1.93
C PHE A 65 2.45 -4.43 2.68
N PHE A 66 2.07 -3.20 3.02
CA PHE A 66 0.83 -2.88 3.72
C PHE A 66 -0.02 -1.99 2.84
N VAL A 67 -1.24 -2.43 2.57
CA VAL A 67 -2.24 -1.64 1.84
C VAL A 67 -3.38 -1.30 2.79
N THR A 68 -3.66 -0.01 2.95
CA THR A 68 -4.87 0.50 3.61
C THR A 68 -5.79 1.11 2.58
N PHE A 69 -7.05 0.67 2.51
CA PHE A 69 -8.03 1.17 1.56
C PHE A 69 -9.42 1.28 2.19
N VAL A 70 -10.27 2.08 1.55
CA VAL A 70 -11.68 2.19 1.91
C VAL A 70 -12.45 1.07 1.24
N ARG A 71 -13.13 0.23 2.04
CA ARG A 71 -13.83 -0.95 1.52
C ARG A 71 -15.31 -0.66 1.27
N SER A 72 -16.00 -0.08 2.25
CA SER A 72 -17.43 0.23 2.17
C SER A 72 -17.82 1.30 3.21
N TYR A 73 -19.04 1.80 3.14
CA TYR A 73 -19.60 2.73 4.15
C TYR A 73 -19.69 2.12 5.56
N THR A 74 -19.70 0.80 5.69
CA THR A 74 -19.70 0.08 6.98
C THR A 74 -18.29 -0.26 7.46
N ALA A 75 -17.30 -0.28 6.57
CA ALA A 75 -15.91 -0.60 6.85
C ALA A 75 -14.99 0.42 6.15
N PHE A 76 -14.80 1.56 6.81
CA PHE A 76 -14.10 2.70 6.24
C PHE A 76 -12.61 2.46 6.01
N TRP A 77 -11.91 1.76 6.90
CA TRP A 77 -10.47 1.50 6.74
C TRP A 77 -10.18 0.04 6.94
N THR A 78 -9.73 -0.62 5.87
CA THR A 78 -9.22 -1.99 5.91
C THR A 78 -7.73 -1.94 5.61
N MET A 79 -6.92 -2.53 6.49
CA MET A 79 -5.51 -2.79 6.24
C MET A 79 -5.31 -4.26 5.91
N VAL A 80 -4.56 -4.54 4.85
CA VAL A 80 -4.12 -5.88 4.47
C VAL A 80 -2.62 -5.86 4.26
N SER A 81 -1.97 -6.98 4.55
CA SER A 81 -0.54 -7.13 4.36
C SER A 81 -0.23 -8.25 3.36
N SER A 82 0.89 -8.12 2.64
CA SER A 82 1.39 -9.15 1.73
C SER A 82 2.04 -10.30 2.48
N SER A 83 2.44 -11.34 1.76
CA SER A 83 3.51 -12.23 2.23
C SER A 83 4.81 -11.46 2.45
N THR A 84 5.68 -12.00 3.29
CA THR A 84 7.03 -11.48 3.51
C THR A 84 7.89 -11.64 2.25
N VAL A 85 8.65 -10.60 1.91
CA VAL A 85 9.71 -10.62 0.90
C VAL A 85 11.04 -10.68 1.63
N TRP A 86 11.73 -11.80 1.47
CA TRP A 86 13.01 -12.03 2.12
C TRP A 86 14.13 -11.28 1.39
N SER A 87 14.96 -10.59 2.17
CA SER A 87 16.20 -10.02 1.66
C SER A 87 17.19 -11.16 1.41
N ILE A 88 17.24 -11.66 0.17
CA ILE A 88 18.23 -12.67 -0.21
C ILE A 88 19.56 -11.92 -0.37
N GLY A 89 20.35 -11.82 0.69
CA GLY A 89 21.68 -11.22 0.62
C GLY A 89 22.50 -11.87 -0.49
N ASN A 90 22.88 -11.11 -1.52
CA ASN A 90 23.79 -11.42 -2.63
C ASN A 90 23.81 -12.87 -3.18
N GLN A 91 22.74 -13.66 -3.09
CA GLN A 91 22.66 -14.91 -3.86
C GLN A 91 22.10 -14.56 -5.23
N SER A 92 22.91 -14.79 -6.27
CA SER A 92 22.55 -14.57 -7.66
C SER A 92 21.28 -15.34 -7.99
N VAL A 93 20.14 -14.66 -7.99
CA VAL A 93 18.88 -15.23 -8.44
C VAL A 93 19.00 -15.40 -9.95
N THR A 94 19.19 -16.64 -10.40
CA THR A 94 19.05 -17.00 -11.81
C THR A 94 17.59 -16.76 -12.18
N SER A 95 17.38 -15.70 -12.95
CA SER A 95 16.07 -15.26 -13.43
C SER A 95 15.48 -16.35 -14.32
N THR A 96 14.70 -17.26 -13.73
CA THR A 96 13.93 -18.23 -14.50
C THR A 96 12.65 -17.54 -14.93
N SER A 97 12.65 -17.14 -16.21
CA SER A 97 11.50 -16.60 -16.94
C SER A 97 10.21 -17.35 -16.62
N PRO A 98 9.07 -16.66 -16.37
CA PRO A 98 7.81 -17.33 -16.08
C PRO A 98 7.26 -17.95 -17.38
N ASN A 99 7.55 -19.23 -17.58
CA ASN A 99 6.81 -20.04 -18.55
C ASN A 99 5.41 -20.35 -17.99
N LYS A 100 4.45 -20.33 -18.91
CA LYS A 100 3.00 -20.42 -18.79
C LYS A 100 2.50 -21.72 -18.12
N THR A 101 1.35 -21.62 -17.42
CA THR A 101 0.41 -22.69 -16.97
C THR A 101 0.76 -23.31 -15.59
N THR A 102 -0.03 -23.16 -14.52
CA THR A 102 -1.35 -23.81 -14.31
C THR A 102 -2.05 -23.18 -13.09
N SER A 103 -3.33 -22.82 -13.22
CA SER A 103 -4.19 -22.37 -12.13
C SER A 103 -4.38 -23.47 -11.09
N THR A 104 -3.81 -23.30 -9.90
CA THR A 104 -4.15 -24.12 -8.73
C THR A 104 -4.94 -23.25 -7.77
N THR A 105 -6.23 -23.55 -7.63
CA THR A 105 -7.15 -22.96 -6.65
C THR A 105 -6.64 -23.28 -5.24
N ILE A 106 -5.93 -22.34 -4.60
CA ILE A 106 -5.61 -22.40 -3.18
C ILE A 106 -6.63 -21.53 -2.45
N LYS A 107 -7.46 -22.18 -1.62
CA LYS A 107 -8.43 -21.56 -0.72
C LYS A 107 -7.74 -20.44 0.09
N PRO A 108 -8.34 -19.24 0.23
CA PRO A 108 -7.73 -18.14 0.98
C PRO A 108 -7.37 -18.56 2.42
N PRO A 109 -6.16 -18.28 2.91
CA PRO A 109 -5.86 -18.40 4.33
C PRO A 109 -6.73 -17.39 5.09
N ALA A 110 -7.25 -17.82 6.24
CA ALA A 110 -8.11 -17.00 7.08
C ALA A 110 -7.41 -15.68 7.44
N ALA A 111 -8.10 -14.57 7.19
CA ALA A 111 -7.65 -13.23 7.54
C ALA A 111 -7.48 -13.12 9.05
N SER A 112 -6.24 -12.94 9.51
CA SER A 112 -5.95 -12.52 10.88
C SER A 112 -6.36 -11.05 11.02
N GLN A 113 -7.55 -10.80 11.57
CA GLN A 113 -8.02 -9.47 11.89
C GLN A 113 -7.22 -8.93 13.10
N GLN A 114 -6.10 -8.28 12.83
CA GLN A 114 -5.39 -7.54 13.86
C GLN A 114 -5.98 -6.13 13.93
N THR A 115 -6.80 -5.88 14.94
CA THR A 115 -7.24 -4.54 15.36
C THR A 115 -6.04 -3.80 15.96
N SER A 116 -5.09 -3.38 15.13
CA SER A 116 -4.06 -2.44 15.53
C SER A 116 -4.57 -1.04 15.26
N SER A 117 -4.77 -0.28 16.33
CA SER A 117 -4.88 1.18 16.31
C SER A 117 -3.85 1.77 15.33
N LEU A 118 -4.32 2.67 14.47
CA LEU A 118 -3.56 3.33 13.41
C LEU A 118 -2.16 3.73 13.92
N PRO A 119 -1.07 3.24 13.30
CA PRO A 119 0.27 3.71 13.66
C PRO A 119 0.36 5.21 13.35
N ASN A 120 0.39 6.00 14.42
CA ASN A 120 0.69 7.42 14.45
C ASN A 120 2.10 7.64 13.89
N SER A 121 2.19 7.81 12.58
CA SER A 121 3.41 8.28 11.92
C SER A 121 3.04 9.00 10.64
N SER A 122 2.79 10.29 10.85
CA SER A 122 2.31 11.32 9.95
C SER A 122 3.06 11.41 8.62
N CYS A 123 2.53 10.78 7.57
CA CYS A 123 2.65 11.37 6.25
C CYS A 123 1.73 12.60 6.26
N LYS A 124 2.26 13.83 6.19
CA LYS A 124 1.51 15.09 6.39
C LYS A 124 0.40 15.39 5.35
N GLN A 125 -0.22 14.37 4.77
CA GLN A 125 -1.36 14.42 3.86
C GLN A 125 -2.70 14.02 4.51
N TRP A 126 -2.69 13.43 5.72
CA TRP A 126 -3.90 12.91 6.38
C TRP A 126 -4.97 13.98 6.63
N LEU A 127 -4.56 15.19 7.01
CA LEU A 127 -5.50 16.31 7.18
C LEU A 127 -6.20 16.65 5.86
N SER A 128 -5.50 16.63 4.73
CA SER A 128 -6.09 16.98 3.43
C SER A 128 -7.06 15.92 2.91
N VAL A 129 -6.75 14.63 3.09
CA VAL A 129 -7.61 13.53 2.61
C VAL A 129 -8.86 13.38 3.46
N ILE A 130 -8.73 13.46 4.80
CA ILE A 130 -9.88 13.41 5.71
C ILE A 130 -10.76 14.65 5.53
N LEU A 131 -10.16 15.83 5.43
CA LEU A 131 -10.91 17.07 5.21
C LEU A 131 -11.62 17.05 3.85
N ARG A 132 -10.98 16.55 2.78
CA ARG A 132 -11.63 16.38 1.47
C ARG A 132 -12.75 15.34 1.51
N ALA A 133 -12.57 14.22 2.19
CA ALA A 133 -13.60 13.20 2.33
C ALA A 133 -14.81 13.71 3.12
N LEU A 134 -14.58 14.44 4.22
CA LEU A 134 -15.63 15.07 5.02
C LEU A 134 -16.35 16.17 4.23
N ILE A 135 -15.62 17.04 3.53
CA ILE A 135 -16.21 18.09 2.68
C ILE A 135 -17.03 17.48 1.57
N LEU A 136 -16.56 16.41 0.91
CA LEU A 136 -17.31 15.73 -0.15
C LEU A 136 -18.57 15.04 0.40
N HIS A 137 -18.49 14.45 1.59
CA HIS A 137 -19.64 13.84 2.26
C HIS A 137 -20.69 14.88 2.64
N SER A 138 -20.27 16.02 3.20
CA SER A 138 -21.16 17.15 3.50
C SER A 138 -21.79 17.74 2.23
N LEU A 139 -21.05 17.84 1.13
CA LEU A 139 -21.59 18.30 -0.16
C LEU A 139 -22.62 17.30 -0.73
N LEU A 140 -22.33 16.00 -0.65
CA LEU A 140 -23.25 14.94 -1.10
C LEU A 140 -24.54 14.89 -0.27
N LEU A 141 -24.48 15.24 1.01
CA LEU A 141 -25.66 15.37 1.88
C LEU A 141 -26.48 16.63 1.55
N LEU A 142 -25.82 17.73 1.18
CA LEU A 142 -26.48 18.99 0.80
C LEU A 142 -27.19 18.96 -0.57
N ILE A 143 -26.78 18.06 -1.48
CA ILE A 143 -27.39 17.93 -2.82
C ILE A 143 -28.60 16.97 -2.80
N ASN A 144 -28.73 16.12 -1.79
CA ASN A 144 -29.82 15.14 -1.64
C ASN A 144 -30.92 15.60 -0.66
N LEU A 145 -30.97 16.88 -0.30
CA LEU A 145 -32.03 17.54 0.49
C LEU A 145 -32.73 18.61 -0.36
#